data_AF-A0A376YDB8-F1
#
_entry.id   AF-A0A376YDB8-F1
#
_cell.length_a   1.000
_cell.length_b   1.000
_cell.length_c   1.000
_cell.angle_alpha   90.00
_cell.angle_beta   90.00
_cell.angle_gamma   90.00
#
_symmetry.space_group_name_H-M   'P 1'
#
loop_
_entity.id
_entity.type
_entity.pdbx_description
1 polymer ?
#
loop_
_entity_poly.entity_id
_entity_poly.type
_entity_poly.pdbx_seq_one_letter_code
_entity_poly.pdbx_strand_id
1 'polypeptide(L)'
;MAKLQQLVALLVRFEKLLESDAPLAEVLPSIYKQHEERYAGYTLRQLCQEMHDLYARHNVKQLQKEMFRKEHFPRVSMNPQEANYAYLRGEVELVRLPDAEGRIAAEGALPYPPGVLCVVPGEIWGGAVLRYFSALEEGIQPAARFCTGSCRVSISKNMMVVSKFGAMSSSLVMRKAPC
;
A
#
# COMPACT_ATOMS: atom_id res chain seq x y z
N MET A 1 7.74 -27.50 -22.15
CA MET A 1 7.97 -27.94 -20.75
C MET A 1 9.14 -27.25 -20.05
N ALA A 2 10.19 -26.79 -20.76
CA ALA A 2 11.38 -26.17 -20.16
C ALA A 2 11.09 -24.99 -19.20
N LYS A 3 10.13 -24.11 -19.51
CA LYS A 3 9.78 -22.95 -18.66
C LYS A 3 9.27 -23.36 -17.27
N LEU A 4 8.41 -24.38 -17.18
CA LEU A 4 7.89 -24.87 -15.91
C LEU A 4 8.98 -25.53 -15.08
N GLN A 5 9.82 -26.34 -15.71
CA GLN A 5 10.96 -26.99 -15.05
C GLN A 5 11.95 -25.96 -14.51
N GLN A 6 12.22 -24.89 -15.27
CA GLN A 6 13.06 -23.78 -14.82
C GLN A 6 12.44 -23.05 -13.62
N LEU A 7 11.13 -22.77 -13.64
CA LEU A 7 10.44 -22.15 -12.49
C LEU A 7 10.56 -23.01 -11.24
N VAL A 8 10.29 -24.32 -11.34
CA VAL A 8 10.41 -25.25 -10.21
C VAL A 8 11.84 -25.28 -9.68
N ALA A 9 12.84 -25.34 -10.56
CA ALA A 9 14.25 -25.31 -10.15
C ALA A 9 14.61 -24.02 -9.38
N LEU A 10 14.07 -22.87 -9.79
CA LEU A 10 14.27 -21.60 -9.09
C LEU A 10 13.59 -21.57 -7.72
N LEU A 11 12.39 -22.12 -7.58
CA LEU A 11 11.68 -22.22 -6.30
C LEU A 11 12.45 -23.11 -5.31
N VAL A 12 12.91 -24.29 -5.76
CA VAL A 12 13.75 -25.19 -4.94
C VAL A 12 15.08 -24.53 -4.56
N ARG A 13 15.68 -23.75 -5.46
CA ARG A 13 16.90 -22.99 -5.13
C ARG A 13 16.64 -21.95 -4.05
N PHE A 14 15.53 -21.21 -4.15
CA PHE A 14 15.15 -20.22 -3.14
C PHE A 14 14.89 -20.87 -1.77
N GLU A 15 14.18 -22.00 -1.74
CA GLU A 15 13.94 -22.77 -0.52
C GLU A 15 15.24 -23.15 0.19
N LYS A 16 16.23 -23.68 -0.55
CA LYS A 16 17.55 -24.01 0.02
C LYS A 16 18.26 -22.80 0.64
N LEU A 17 18.22 -21.64 -0.04
CA LEU A 17 18.82 -20.40 0.46
C LEU A 17 18.12 -19.90 1.73
N LEU A 18 16.81 -20.10 1.84
CA LEU A 18 16.03 -19.80 3.04
C LEU A 18 16.39 -20.77 4.18
N GLU A 19 16.47 -22.06 3.88
CA GLU A 19 16.86 -23.08 4.86
C GLU A 19 18.25 -22.81 5.44
N SER A 20 19.24 -22.50 4.60
CA SER A 20 20.63 -22.22 4.99
C SER A 20 20.86 -20.81 5.56
N ASP A 21 19.81 -19.99 5.65
CA ASP A 21 19.87 -18.57 6.06
C ASP A 21 20.95 -17.76 5.32
N ALA A 22 20.93 -17.83 4.00
CA ALA A 22 21.94 -17.19 3.16
C ALA A 22 21.97 -15.65 3.33
N PRO A 23 23.13 -15.00 3.15
CA PRO A 23 23.25 -13.54 3.19
C PRO A 23 22.34 -12.87 2.16
N LEU A 24 21.69 -11.77 2.55
CA LEU A 24 20.75 -11.07 1.68
C LEU A 24 21.41 -10.52 0.39
N ALA A 25 22.69 -10.15 0.48
CA ALA A 25 23.50 -9.71 -0.66
C ALA A 25 23.65 -10.78 -1.76
N GLU A 26 23.60 -12.07 -1.39
CA GLU A 26 23.65 -13.18 -2.34
C GLU A 26 22.28 -13.44 -2.97
N VAL A 27 21.21 -13.40 -2.16
CA VAL A 27 19.86 -13.75 -2.59
C VAL A 27 19.21 -12.63 -3.42
N LEU A 28 19.32 -11.39 -2.97
CA LEU A 28 18.69 -10.21 -3.59
C LEU A 28 19.72 -9.09 -3.84
N PRO A 29 20.73 -9.31 -4.70
CA PRO A 29 21.87 -8.41 -4.89
C PRO A 29 21.46 -7.01 -5.37
N SER A 30 20.43 -6.91 -6.21
CA SER A 30 19.95 -5.63 -6.73
C SER A 30 19.31 -4.76 -5.64
N ILE A 31 18.56 -5.36 -4.71
CA ILE A 31 17.92 -4.64 -3.60
C ILE A 31 18.96 -4.26 -2.55
N TYR A 32 19.87 -5.19 -2.24
CA TYR A 32 20.98 -4.93 -1.34
C TYR A 32 21.79 -3.70 -1.79
N LYS A 33 22.20 -3.65 -3.07
CA LYS A 33 22.98 -2.52 -3.61
C LYS A 33 22.24 -1.19 -3.57
N GLN A 34 20.91 -1.18 -3.67
CA GLN A 34 20.13 0.05 -3.59
C GLN A 34 20.02 0.58 -2.15
N HIS A 35 20.13 -0.30 -1.15
CA HIS A 35 19.87 -0.04 0.26
C HIS A 35 20.93 -0.68 1.16
N GLU A 36 22.21 -0.53 0.79
CA GLU A 36 23.33 -1.25 1.40
C GLU A 36 23.47 -0.92 2.89
N GLU A 37 23.37 0.36 3.27
CA GLU A 37 23.41 0.78 4.69
C GLU A 37 22.32 0.12 5.53
N ARG A 38 21.13 -0.08 4.96
CA ARG A 38 19.97 -0.66 5.65
C ARG A 38 20.08 -2.18 5.77
N TYR A 39 20.67 -2.84 4.78
CA TYR A 39 20.72 -4.29 4.67
C TYR A 39 22.10 -4.88 4.97
N ALA A 40 23.06 -4.07 5.42
CA ALA A 40 24.38 -4.54 5.82
C ALA A 40 24.28 -5.65 6.87
N GLY A 41 24.88 -6.81 6.58
CA GLY A 41 24.86 -7.97 7.47
C GLY A 41 23.52 -8.71 7.57
N TYR A 42 22.50 -8.32 6.79
CA TYR A 42 21.20 -9.00 6.80
C TYR A 42 21.29 -10.41 6.22
N THR A 43 20.52 -11.32 6.80
CA THR A 43 20.24 -12.64 6.25
C THR A 43 18.84 -12.70 5.62
N LEU A 44 18.60 -13.72 4.80
CA LEU A 44 17.28 -13.91 4.18
C LEU A 44 16.18 -14.13 5.23
N ARG A 45 16.44 -14.91 6.29
CA ARG A 45 15.41 -15.16 7.32
C ARG A 45 15.08 -13.90 8.10
N GLN A 46 16.07 -13.06 8.40
CA GLN A 46 15.84 -11.78 9.08
C GLN A 46 14.89 -10.90 8.26
N LEU A 47 15.13 -10.77 6.95
CA LEU A 47 14.24 -10.02 6.06
C LEU A 47 12.82 -10.61 6.05
N CYS A 48 12.70 -11.93 5.88
CA CYS A 48 11.40 -12.61 5.85
C CYS A 48 10.63 -12.44 7.16
N GLN A 49 11.31 -12.54 8.30
CA GLN A 49 10.69 -12.39 9.62
C GLN A 49 10.25 -10.95 9.86
N GLU A 50 11.08 -9.96 9.53
CA GLU A 50 10.74 -8.55 9.71
C GLU A 50 9.51 -8.17 8.85
N MET A 51 9.44 -8.66 7.61
CA MET A 51 8.24 -8.53 6.77
C MET A 51 7.03 -9.20 7.42
N HIS A 52 7.17 -10.45 7.87
CA HIS A 52 6.08 -11.19 8.48
C HIS A 52 5.52 -10.47 9.72
N ASP A 53 6.41 -10.01 10.60
CA ASP A 53 6.05 -9.33 11.84
C ASP A 53 5.29 -8.03 11.58
N LEU A 54 5.67 -7.28 10.54
CA LEU A 54 4.94 -6.07 10.12
C LEU A 54 3.50 -6.38 9.68
N TYR A 55 3.27 -7.44 8.90
CA TYR A 55 1.92 -7.82 8.50
C TYR A 55 1.12 -8.42 9.67
N ALA A 56 1.79 -9.17 10.55
CA ALA A 56 1.17 -9.82 11.71
C ALA A 56 0.72 -8.81 12.76
N ARG A 57 1.60 -7.86 13.14
CA ARG A 57 1.31 -6.83 14.16
C ARG A 57 0.12 -5.94 13.80
N HIS A 58 -0.05 -5.65 12.50
CA HIS A 58 -1.16 -4.85 11.98
C HIS A 58 -2.40 -5.69 11.67
N ASN A 59 -2.32 -7.01 11.86
CA ASN A 59 -3.39 -7.96 11.56
C ASN A 59 -3.97 -7.75 10.14
N VAL A 60 -3.08 -7.58 9.15
CA VAL A 60 -3.44 -7.16 7.79
C VAL A 60 -4.47 -8.09 7.15
N LYS A 61 -4.37 -9.40 7.41
CA LYS A 61 -5.35 -10.41 6.95
C LYS A 61 -6.77 -10.08 7.41
N GLN A 62 -6.92 -9.62 8.65
CA GLN A 62 -8.22 -9.26 9.21
C GLN A 62 -8.73 -7.95 8.63
N LEU A 63 -7.86 -6.94 8.50
CA LEU A 63 -8.20 -5.67 7.86
C LEU A 63 -8.68 -5.88 6.42
N GLN A 64 -8.01 -6.73 5.64
CA GLN A 64 -8.44 -7.10 4.29
C GLN A 64 -9.82 -7.74 4.25
N LYS A 65 -10.19 -8.54 5.25
CA LYS A 65 -11.55 -9.08 5.34
C LYS A 65 -12.54 -7.96 5.65
N GLU A 66 -12.26 -7.16 6.67
CA GLU A 66 -13.14 -6.09 7.13
C GLU A 66 -13.43 -5.07 6.02
N MET A 67 -12.43 -4.65 5.25
CA MET A 67 -12.61 -3.70 4.15
C MET A 67 -13.69 -4.10 3.14
N PHE A 68 -13.98 -5.39 2.99
CA PHE A 68 -14.97 -5.91 2.04
C PHE A 68 -16.20 -6.56 2.72
N ARG A 69 -16.40 -6.30 4.01
CA ARG A 69 -17.62 -6.69 4.73
C ARG A 69 -18.57 -5.50 4.80
N LYS A 70 -19.84 -5.73 4.49
CA LYS A 70 -20.89 -4.69 4.49
C LYS A 70 -20.96 -3.86 5.78
N GLU A 71 -20.73 -4.48 6.93
CA GLU A 71 -20.72 -3.83 8.25
C GLU A 71 -19.59 -2.79 8.40
N HIS A 72 -18.51 -2.95 7.64
CA HIS A 72 -17.28 -2.17 7.76
C HIS A 72 -17.02 -1.29 6.54
N PHE A 73 -17.98 -1.19 5.60
CA PHE A 73 -17.82 -0.31 4.45
C PHE A 73 -17.71 1.15 4.89
N PRO A 74 -16.86 1.94 4.19
CA PRO A 74 -16.85 3.38 4.37
C PRO A 74 -18.25 3.97 4.22
N ARG A 75 -18.56 4.98 5.02
CA ARG A 75 -19.84 5.68 4.92
C ARG A 75 -19.85 6.54 3.66
N VAL A 76 -20.86 6.38 2.82
CA VAL A 76 -21.12 7.28 1.69
C VAL A 76 -21.64 8.62 2.24
N SER A 77 -20.93 9.71 1.94
CA SER A 77 -21.32 11.08 2.33
C SER A 77 -21.87 11.90 1.16
N MET A 78 -21.40 11.61 -0.05
CA MET A 78 -21.84 12.29 -1.27
C MET A 78 -21.79 11.30 -2.44
N ASN A 79 -22.54 11.59 -3.51
CA ASN A 79 -22.50 10.77 -4.70
C ASN A 79 -21.11 10.87 -5.37
N PRO A 80 -20.52 9.77 -5.86
CA PRO A 80 -19.28 9.81 -6.64
C PRO A 80 -19.26 10.84 -7.78
N GLN A 81 -20.39 11.10 -8.44
CA GLN A 81 -20.49 12.12 -9.49
C GLN A 81 -20.29 13.54 -8.92
N GLU A 82 -20.92 13.86 -7.79
CA GLU A 82 -20.75 15.14 -7.11
C GLU A 82 -19.32 15.29 -6.61
N ALA A 83 -18.73 14.20 -6.12
CA ALA A 83 -17.34 14.18 -5.68
C ALA A 83 -16.38 14.49 -6.83
N ASN A 84 -16.63 13.89 -8.00
CA ASN A 84 -15.86 14.19 -9.20
C ASN A 84 -16.04 15.66 -9.66
N TYR A 85 -17.24 16.22 -9.58
CA TYR A 85 -17.43 17.64 -9.90
C TYR A 85 -16.71 18.58 -8.92
N ALA A 86 -16.75 18.29 -7.62
CA ALA A 86 -15.98 19.03 -6.61
C ALA A 86 -14.47 18.94 -6.87
N TYR A 87 -13.98 17.75 -7.20
CA TYR A 87 -12.60 17.53 -7.62
C TYR A 87 -12.21 18.39 -8.84
N LEU A 88 -13.02 18.38 -9.90
CA LEU A 88 -12.78 19.18 -11.11
C LEU A 88 -12.80 20.69 -10.84
N ARG A 89 -13.59 21.16 -9.87
CA ARG A 89 -13.60 22.56 -9.41
C ARG A 89 -12.42 22.91 -8.49
N GLY A 90 -11.58 21.95 -8.15
CA GLY A 90 -10.45 22.16 -7.24
C GLY A 90 -10.85 22.33 -5.78
N GLU A 91 -12.05 21.89 -5.39
CA GLU A 91 -12.61 21.93 -4.02
C GLU A 91 -12.02 20.84 -3.12
N VAL A 92 -10.74 20.53 -3.33
CA VAL A 92 -10.03 19.43 -2.70
C VAL A 92 -8.77 19.94 -2.04
N GLU A 93 -8.30 19.20 -1.05
CA GLU A 93 -7.03 19.43 -0.38
C GLU A 93 -6.28 18.13 -0.17
N LEU A 94 -4.96 18.24 -0.12
CA LEU A 94 -4.08 17.13 0.17
C LEU A 94 -3.83 17.09 1.67
N VAL A 95 -4.18 15.97 2.32
CA VAL A 95 -3.93 15.74 3.74
C VAL A 95 -3.01 14.55 3.91
N ARG A 96 -2.29 14.47 5.03
CA ARG A 96 -1.54 13.24 5.35
C ARG A 96 -2.53 12.11 5.61
N LEU A 97 -2.13 10.88 5.35
CA LEU A 97 -3.02 9.72 5.55
C LEU A 97 -3.59 9.63 6.99
N PRO A 98 -2.83 9.86 8.07
CA PRO A 98 -3.39 9.89 9.43
C PRO A 98 -4.43 10.99 9.66
N ASP A 99 -4.33 12.09 8.90
CA ASP A 99 -5.24 13.25 9.01
C ASP A 99 -6.48 13.08 8.10
N ALA A 100 -6.59 11.97 7.37
CA ALA A 100 -7.71 11.69 6.47
C ALA A 100 -8.93 11.15 7.20
N GLU A 101 -8.83 10.70 8.45
CA GLU A 101 -9.97 10.15 9.18
C GLU A 101 -11.15 11.14 9.26
N GLY A 102 -12.36 10.67 8.93
CA GLY A 102 -13.56 11.49 8.91
C GLY A 102 -13.65 12.45 7.71
N ARG A 103 -12.68 12.43 6.79
CA ARG A 103 -12.66 13.26 5.59
C ARG A 103 -13.28 12.51 4.41
N ILE A 104 -13.94 13.26 3.52
CA ILE A 104 -14.53 12.69 2.29
C ILE A 104 -13.43 12.50 1.25
N ALA A 105 -13.26 11.27 0.76
CA ALA A 105 -12.34 10.95 -0.31
C ALA A 105 -12.73 11.66 -1.61
N ALA A 106 -11.77 12.38 -2.21
CA ALA A 106 -11.96 13.00 -3.51
C ALA A 106 -11.68 12.05 -4.68
N GLU A 107 -10.87 11.02 -4.44
CA GLU A 107 -10.44 10.04 -5.43
C GLU A 107 -10.59 8.62 -4.85
N GLY A 108 -10.58 7.63 -5.74
CA GLY A 108 -10.63 6.22 -5.35
C GLY A 108 -9.29 5.73 -4.79
N ALA A 109 -9.33 5.00 -3.67
CA ALA A 109 -8.15 4.40 -3.06
C ALA A 109 -8.01 2.93 -3.48
N LEU A 110 -6.92 2.59 -4.19
CA LEU A 110 -6.69 1.26 -4.76
C LEU A 110 -5.36 0.67 -4.26
N PRO A 111 -5.40 -0.27 -3.30
CA PRO A 111 -4.21 -0.99 -2.86
C PRO A 111 -4.08 -2.36 -3.53
N TYR A 112 -2.86 -2.88 -3.52
CA TYR A 112 -2.38 -4.19 -3.96
C TYR A 112 -1.61 -4.90 -2.84
N PRO A 113 -2.09 -6.05 -2.37
CA PRO A 113 -3.42 -6.61 -2.58
C PRO A 113 -4.54 -5.68 -2.01
N PRO A 114 -5.81 -5.86 -2.40
CA PRO A 114 -6.33 -6.88 -3.32
C PRO A 114 -6.36 -6.46 -4.81
N GLY A 115 -6.10 -5.20 -5.13
CA GLY A 115 -6.16 -4.67 -6.50
C GLY A 115 -7.55 -4.18 -6.93
N VAL A 116 -8.41 -3.85 -5.97
CA VAL A 116 -9.73 -3.24 -6.18
C VAL A 116 -9.89 -1.99 -5.30
N LEU A 117 -10.85 -1.13 -5.61
CA LEU A 117 -11.12 0.07 -4.81
C LEU A 117 -11.59 -0.30 -3.40
N CYS A 118 -10.94 0.28 -2.40
CA CYS A 118 -11.31 0.14 -0.98
C CYS A 118 -12.02 1.38 -0.42
N VAL A 119 -11.82 2.53 -1.06
CA VAL A 119 -12.61 3.76 -0.87
C VAL A 119 -12.95 4.28 -2.25
N VAL A 120 -14.20 4.69 -2.46
CA VAL A 120 -14.62 5.38 -3.68
C VAL A 120 -14.84 6.88 -3.43
N PRO A 121 -14.78 7.73 -4.47
CA PRO A 121 -15.04 9.16 -4.31
C PRO A 121 -16.39 9.39 -3.64
N GLY A 122 -16.40 10.26 -2.63
CA GLY A 122 -17.59 10.59 -1.85
C GLY A 122 -17.83 9.75 -0.60
N GLU A 123 -17.02 8.70 -0.38
CA GLU A 123 -16.98 7.98 0.88
C GLU A 123 -16.08 8.67 1.92
N ILE A 124 -16.35 8.41 3.19
CA ILE A 124 -15.57 8.94 4.32
C ILE A 124 -14.44 7.97 4.67
N TRP A 125 -13.21 8.47 4.70
CA TRP A 125 -12.04 7.73 5.20
C TRP A 125 -12.22 7.35 6.67
N GLY A 126 -11.96 6.08 6.98
CA GLY A 126 -11.95 5.59 8.35
C GLY A 126 -11.90 4.05 8.43
N GLY A 127 -12.05 3.55 9.66
CA GLY A 127 -12.22 2.13 9.94
C GLY A 127 -11.10 1.24 9.39
N ALA A 128 -11.49 0.05 8.91
CA ALA A 128 -10.54 -0.95 8.43
C ALA A 128 -9.71 -0.48 7.24
N VAL A 129 -10.29 0.34 6.36
CA VAL A 129 -9.61 0.82 5.16
C VAL A 129 -8.47 1.77 5.53
N LEU A 130 -8.73 2.76 6.38
CA LEU A 130 -7.67 3.69 6.80
C LEU A 130 -6.53 2.98 7.56
N ARG A 131 -6.88 2.05 8.46
CA ARG A 131 -5.88 1.23 9.17
C ARG A 131 -5.03 0.39 8.21
N TYR A 132 -5.65 -0.18 7.17
CA TYR A 132 -4.93 -0.96 6.16
C TYR A 132 -3.93 -0.10 5.38
N PHE A 133 -4.34 1.07 4.89
CA PHE A 133 -3.43 1.98 4.20
C PHE A 133 -2.30 2.48 5.12
N SER A 134 -2.57 2.69 6.41
CA SER A 134 -1.54 3.08 7.38
C SER A 134 -0.50 1.98 7.59
N ALA A 135 -0.94 0.71 7.65
CA ALA A 135 -0.03 -0.43 7.72
C ALA A 135 0.84 -0.57 6.44
N LEU A 136 0.26 -0.29 5.27
CA LEU A 136 1.00 -0.26 4.00
C LEU A 136 2.00 0.89 3.93
N GLU A 137 1.64 2.08 4.43
CA GLU A 137 2.54 3.24 4.49
C GLU A 137 3.79 2.91 5.31
N GLU A 138 3.62 2.26 6.46
CA GLU A 138 4.75 1.86 7.30
C GLU A 138 5.71 0.89 6.58
N GLY A 139 5.19 -0.08 5.81
CA GLY A 139 6.02 -1.00 5.03
C GLY A 139 6.85 -0.35 3.92
N ILE A 140 6.52 0.90 3.54
CA ILE A 140 7.19 1.67 2.50
C ILE A 140 8.22 2.65 3.09
N GLN A 141 8.10 3.00 4.37
CA GLN A 141 8.98 3.97 5.01
C GLN A 141 10.46 3.56 4.90
N PRO A 142 11.40 4.53 4.92
CA PRO A 142 12.84 4.26 4.78
C PRO A 142 13.39 3.19 5.72
N ALA A 143 12.82 3.08 6.93
CA ALA A 143 13.19 2.09 7.93
C ALA A 143 12.76 0.65 7.56
N ALA A 144 11.70 0.49 6.77
CA ALA A 144 11.16 -0.82 6.37
C ALA A 144 11.61 -1.22 4.95
N ARG A 145 11.46 -0.34 3.93
CA ARG A 145 11.89 -0.53 2.52
C ARG A 145 11.87 -1.97 1.95
N PHE A 146 10.86 -2.78 2.33
CA PHE A 146 10.62 -4.11 1.77
C PHE A 146 9.88 -4.06 0.43
N CYS A 147 8.99 -3.09 0.29
CA CYS A 147 8.09 -2.94 -0.84
C CYS A 147 8.66 -1.91 -1.84
N THR A 148 9.52 -2.35 -2.76
CA THR A 148 9.92 -1.54 -3.91
C THR A 148 8.86 -1.49 -5.01
N GLY A 149 7.81 -2.31 -4.89
CA GLY A 149 6.71 -2.37 -5.84
C GLY A 149 5.42 -2.86 -5.20
N SER A 150 4.75 -2.02 -4.41
CA SER A 150 3.30 -2.15 -4.27
C SER A 150 2.63 -0.86 -3.82
N CYS A 151 1.46 -0.61 -4.42
CA CYS A 151 0.46 0.39 -4.08
C CYS A 151 0.85 1.87 -4.26
N ARG A 152 0.05 2.57 -5.06
CA ARG A 152 0.04 4.03 -5.11
C ARG A 152 -1.39 4.49 -4.85
N VAL A 153 -1.61 5.22 -3.77
CA VAL A 153 -2.71 6.21 -3.71
C VAL A 153 -2.29 7.31 -4.68
N SER A 154 -2.79 7.29 -5.90
CA SER A 154 -2.37 8.27 -6.90
C SER A 154 -3.30 9.47 -6.86
N ILE A 155 -2.84 10.51 -6.16
CA ILE A 155 -3.24 11.90 -6.42
C ILE A 155 -2.69 12.29 -7.79
N SER A 156 -3.55 12.60 -8.77
CA SER A 156 -3.10 13.31 -9.98
C SER A 156 -4.22 14.05 -10.69
N LYS A 157 -4.00 15.36 -10.82
CA LYS A 157 -4.82 16.46 -11.35
C LYS A 157 -5.50 16.30 -12.71
N ASN A 158 -5.45 15.17 -13.39
CA ASN A 158 -6.16 14.97 -14.65
C ASN A 158 -6.36 13.48 -14.90
N MET A 159 -7.63 13.07 -14.86
CA MET A 159 -8.22 11.95 -15.60
C MET A 159 -7.33 10.69 -15.72
N MET A 160 -7.49 9.75 -14.78
CA MET A 160 -7.16 8.32 -14.95
C MET A 160 -5.80 8.04 -15.64
N VAL A 161 -4.69 8.48 -15.03
CA VAL A 161 -3.33 8.06 -15.42
C VAL A 161 -2.60 7.51 -14.20
N VAL A 162 -2.16 6.25 -14.31
CA VAL A 162 -1.19 5.64 -13.39
C VAL A 162 0.16 6.33 -13.61
N SER A 163 0.40 7.42 -12.88
CA SER A 163 1.68 8.12 -12.91
C SER A 163 2.68 7.45 -11.96
N LYS A 164 3.87 7.16 -12.46
CA LYS A 164 5.10 6.84 -11.72
C LYS A 164 5.64 8.18 -11.18
N PHE A 165 5.52 8.52 -9.90
CA PHE A 165 6.55 8.86 -8.89
C PHE A 165 5.83 9.56 -7.70
N GLY A 166 5.99 9.12 -6.42
CA GLY A 166 5.40 9.79 -5.24
C GLY A 166 4.95 8.85 -4.09
N ALA A 167 5.29 9.20 -2.84
CA ALA A 167 5.08 8.40 -1.62
C ALA A 167 3.61 8.33 -1.17
N MET A 168 3.20 7.21 -0.58
CA MET A 168 1.85 6.91 -0.09
C MET A 168 1.48 7.65 1.22
N SER A 169 1.99 8.87 1.41
CA SER A 169 1.89 9.58 2.70
C SER A 169 0.74 10.56 2.79
N SER A 170 -0.02 10.71 1.70
CA SER A 170 -1.08 11.70 1.60
C SER A 170 -2.27 11.18 0.82
N SER A 171 -3.46 11.69 1.15
CA SER A 171 -4.73 11.42 0.50
C SER A 171 -5.40 12.72 0.09
N LEU A 172 -6.11 12.69 -1.05
CA LEU A 172 -6.88 13.83 -1.51
C LEU A 172 -8.30 13.75 -0.95
N VAL A 173 -8.70 14.81 -0.26
CA VAL A 173 -9.99 14.88 0.42
C VAL A 173 -10.74 16.15 0.03
N MET A 174 -12.06 16.15 0.16
CA MET A 174 -12.85 17.37 -0.01
C MET A 174 -12.45 18.41 1.02
N ARG A 175 -12.34 19.67 0.58
CA ARG A 175 -12.16 20.79 1.51
C ARG A 175 -13.36 20.85 2.45
N LYS A 176 -13.09 21.15 3.72
CA LYS A 176 -14.18 21.45 4.66
C LYS A 176 -14.92 22.70 4.15
N ALA A 177 -16.25 22.66 4.16
CA ALA A 177 -17.03 23.87 3.94
C ALA A 177 -16.59 24.94 4.98
N PRO A 178 -16.42 26.21 4.57
CA PRO A 178 -16.15 27.27 5.54
C PRO A 178 -17.32 27.31 6.54
N CYS A 179 -17.00 27.25 7.83
CA CYS A 179 -17.96 27.44 8.92
C CYS A 179 -18.44 28.87 8.98
#